data_AF-A0A1B6CWD9-F1
#
_entry.id   AF-A0A1B6CWD9-F1
#
_cell.length_a   1.000
_cell.length_b   1.000
_cell.length_c   1.000
_cell.angle_alpha   90.00
_cell.angle_beta   90.00
_cell.angle_gamma   90.00
#
_symmetry.space_group_name_H-M   'P 1'
#
loop_
_entity.id
_entity.type
_entity.pdbx_description
1 polymer ?
#
loop_
_entity_poly.entity_id
_entity_poly.type
_entity_poly.pdbx_seq_one_letter_code
_entity_poly.pdbx_strand_id
1 'polypeptide(L)'
;MSIEGRWLCLLLMLVAFKLNVCALLDWGRNNRIEVNLPWLPFENETRCYDELGCINVTREWYHLIYRPFNVFPLPRLVIDTKFILYTRKNPNEGHLIRAQSDKTLQKSNFDAKKKTKFIIHGFIDTPLSSWVKEMIRELLKHADWNIIVVDWAGGSLPYTLKRQRIQD
;
A
#
# COMPACT_ATOMS: atom_id res chain seq x y z
N MET A 1 -28.64 -45.91 57.22
CA MET A 1 -29.86 -45.69 56.41
C MET A 1 -29.79 -44.25 55.93
N SER A 2 -29.22 -43.93 54.75
CA SER A 2 -29.79 -44.14 53.39
C SER A 2 -31.22 -43.57 53.36
N ILE A 3 -31.63 -42.56 52.57
CA ILE A 3 -31.32 -42.08 51.21
C ILE A 3 -31.74 -40.58 51.23
N GLU A 4 -31.08 -39.60 50.58
CA GLU A 4 -31.70 -38.88 49.42
C GLU A 4 -30.77 -37.79 48.83
N GLY A 5 -29.45 -38.02 48.80
CA GLY A 5 -28.50 -37.14 48.10
C GLY A 5 -28.35 -37.41 46.59
N ARG A 6 -29.18 -38.29 45.99
CA ARG A 6 -28.98 -38.79 44.61
C ARG A 6 -29.84 -38.13 43.53
N TRP A 7 -30.85 -37.33 43.89
CA TRP A 7 -31.69 -36.65 42.88
C TRP A 7 -31.19 -35.24 42.49
N LEU A 8 -30.42 -34.55 43.33
CA LEU A 8 -29.83 -33.25 42.95
C LEU A 8 -28.66 -33.38 41.98
N CYS A 9 -27.91 -34.49 42.03
CA CYS A 9 -26.75 -34.69 41.15
C CYS A 9 -27.15 -35.07 39.71
N LEU A 10 -28.31 -35.71 39.52
CA LEU A 10 -28.85 -36.02 38.18
C LEU A 10 -29.47 -34.80 37.50
N LEU A 11 -30.01 -33.84 38.26
CA LEU A 11 -30.54 -32.59 37.68
C LEU A 11 -29.43 -31.63 37.23
N LEU A 12 -28.26 -31.65 37.87
CA LEU A 12 -27.12 -30.82 37.48
C LEU A 12 -26.31 -31.39 36.30
N MET A 13 -26.38 -32.70 36.05
CA MET A 13 -25.72 -33.31 34.88
C MET A 13 -26.49 -33.13 33.57
N LEU A 14 -27.78 -32.73 33.62
CA LEU A 14 -28.54 -32.35 32.41
C LEU A 14 -28.30 -30.88 31.99
N VAL A 15 -27.77 -30.03 32.87
CA VAL A 15 -27.43 -28.64 32.52
C VAL A 15 -25.96 -28.52 32.06
N ALA A 16 -25.10 -29.47 32.43
CA ALA A 16 -23.69 -29.47 32.04
C ALA A 16 -23.39 -30.08 30.66
N PHE A 17 -24.40 -30.53 29.89
CA PHE A 17 -24.18 -31.05 28.53
C PHE A 17 -24.31 -29.99 27.42
N LYS A 18 -24.41 -28.69 27.76
CA LYS A 18 -24.59 -27.64 26.74
C LYS A 18 -23.69 -26.41 26.84
N LEU A 19 -22.72 -26.36 27.76
CA LEU A 19 -21.80 -25.23 27.80
C LEU A 19 -20.38 -25.73 27.60
N ASN A 20 -19.99 -25.63 26.33
CA ASN A 20 -18.66 -25.85 25.81
C ASN A 20 -17.71 -24.81 26.44
N VAL A 21 -17.15 -25.10 27.62
CA VAL A 21 -16.24 -24.21 28.35
C VAL A 21 -14.91 -23.98 27.59
N CYS A 22 -14.71 -24.65 26.45
CA CYS A 22 -13.62 -24.34 25.52
C CYS A 22 -13.81 -23.01 24.75
N ALA A 23 -15.03 -22.44 24.73
CA ALA A 23 -15.30 -21.15 24.07
C ALA A 23 -14.92 -19.92 24.93
N LEU A 24 -14.71 -20.09 26.24
CA LEU A 24 -14.34 -19.00 27.15
C LEU A 24 -12.83 -18.69 27.15
N LEU A 25 -12.01 -19.56 26.54
CA LEU A 25 -10.57 -19.36 26.37
C LEU A 25 -10.17 -18.88 24.96
N ASP A 26 -11.14 -18.57 24.09
CA ASP A 26 -10.88 -17.92 22.79
C ASP A 26 -11.32 -16.43 22.75
N TRP A 27 -11.71 -15.88 23.91
CA TRP A 27 -12.02 -14.46 24.10
C TRP A 27 -10.77 -13.56 24.12
N GLY A 28 -9.86 -13.82 23.18
CA GLY A 28 -8.63 -13.05 22.97
C GLY A 28 -8.00 -13.25 21.59
N ARG A 29 -8.65 -14.00 20.67
CA ARG A 29 -8.04 -14.35 19.38
C ARG A 29 -8.92 -14.06 18.15
N ASN A 30 -9.83 -13.10 18.24
CA ASN A 30 -10.54 -12.60 17.07
C ASN A 30 -10.47 -11.06 16.98
N ASN A 31 -9.38 -10.54 16.41
CA ASN A 31 -9.19 -9.11 16.14
C ASN A 31 -9.99 -8.60 14.91
N ARG A 32 -10.97 -9.36 14.43
CA ARG A 32 -11.81 -8.96 13.29
C ARG A 32 -13.21 -8.61 13.80
N ILE A 33 -13.38 -7.38 14.27
CA ILE A 33 -14.72 -6.80 14.45
C ILE A 33 -15.26 -6.56 13.05
N GLU A 34 -16.09 -7.48 12.55
CA GLU A 34 -16.85 -7.27 11.33
C GLU A 34 -18.02 -6.33 11.62
N VAL A 35 -17.75 -5.03 11.50
CA VAL A 35 -18.78 -3.99 11.55
C VAL A 35 -19.63 -4.09 10.28
N ASN A 36 -20.71 -4.87 10.34
CA ASN A 36 -21.67 -4.95 9.24
C ASN A 36 -22.63 -3.74 9.32
N LEU A 37 -22.13 -2.58 8.90
CA LEU A 37 -22.86 -1.32 8.87
C LEU A 37 -23.77 -1.30 7.62
N PRO A 38 -25.11 -1.37 7.77
CA PRO A 38 -26.05 -1.53 6.65
C PRO A 38 -26.06 -0.38 5.64
N TRP A 39 -25.51 0.78 5.99
CA TRP A 39 -25.50 2.02 5.21
C TRP A 39 -24.17 2.31 4.50
N LEU A 40 -23.18 1.41 4.59
CA LEU A 40 -21.94 1.54 3.82
C LEU A 40 -22.08 0.74 2.51
N PRO A 41 -22.16 1.41 1.33
CA PRO A 41 -22.23 0.74 0.05
C PRO A 41 -20.82 0.26 -0.28
N PHE A 42 -20.44 -0.92 0.20
CA PHE A 42 -19.26 -1.61 -0.30
C PHE A 42 -19.68 -2.47 -1.48
N GLU A 43 -20.08 -1.84 -2.57
CA GLU A 43 -20.05 -2.52 -3.86
C GLU A 43 -18.57 -2.79 -4.19
N ASN A 44 -18.26 -4.01 -4.62
CA ASN A 44 -16.93 -4.38 -5.08
C ASN A 44 -16.65 -3.64 -6.40
N GLU A 45 -16.29 -2.37 -6.31
CA GLU A 45 -15.93 -1.57 -7.47
C GLU A 45 -14.52 -1.96 -7.90
N THR A 46 -14.34 -2.20 -9.20
CA THR A 46 -13.04 -2.48 -9.80
C THR A 46 -12.74 -1.41 -10.84
N ARG A 47 -11.54 -0.84 -10.77
CA ARG A 47 -11.04 0.11 -11.78
C ARG A 47 -9.72 -0.36 -12.37
N CYS A 48 -9.63 -0.30 -13.69
CA CYS A 48 -8.46 -0.74 -14.45
C CYS A 48 -7.68 0.46 -15.01
N TYR A 49 -6.35 0.32 -15.06
CA TYR A 49 -5.40 1.37 -15.43
C TYR A 49 -4.44 0.87 -16.53
N ASP A 50 -4.98 0.55 -17.70
CA ASP A 50 -4.23 0.05 -18.86
C ASP A 50 -3.20 -1.04 -18.46
N GLU A 51 -1.91 -0.83 -18.73
CA GLU A 51 -0.83 -1.77 -18.45
C GLU A 51 -0.57 -2.05 -16.96
N LEU A 52 -1.11 -1.23 -16.05
CA LEU A 52 -0.93 -1.39 -14.60
C LEU A 52 -1.94 -2.38 -13.99
N GLY A 53 -2.92 -2.84 -14.77
CA GLY A 53 -3.95 -3.78 -14.31
C GLY A 53 -5.09 -3.12 -13.55
N CYS A 54 -5.82 -3.91 -12.76
CA CYS A 54 -7.04 -3.50 -12.09
C CYS A 54 -6.91 -3.54 -10.57
N ILE A 55 -7.49 -2.55 -9.91
CA ILE A 55 -7.62 -2.48 -8.46
C ILE A 55 -9.07 -2.75 -8.12
N ASN A 56 -9.30 -3.73 -7.24
CA ASN A 56 -10.61 -3.98 -6.66
C ASN A 56 -10.62 -3.42 -5.23
N VAL A 57 -11.55 -2.52 -4.95
CA VAL A 57 -11.71 -1.87 -3.65
C VAL A 57 -12.55 -2.78 -2.76
N THR A 58 -11.87 -3.74 -2.12
CA THR A 58 -12.47 -4.69 -1.18
C THR A 58 -12.44 -4.16 0.26
N ARG A 59 -13.15 -4.83 1.17
CA ARG A 59 -13.09 -4.54 2.62
C ARG A 59 -11.68 -4.70 3.21
N GLU A 60 -10.77 -5.42 2.57
CA GLU A 60 -9.39 -5.61 3.05
C GLU A 60 -8.58 -4.30 3.01
N TRP A 61 -8.96 -3.40 2.10
CA TRP A 61 -8.35 -2.08 2.01
C TRP A 61 -8.89 -1.11 3.06
N TYR A 62 -10.00 -1.43 3.72
CA TYR A 62 -10.64 -0.56 4.70
C TYR A 62 -10.22 -0.91 6.12
N HIS A 63 -9.93 0.11 6.93
CA HIS A 63 -9.75 -0.08 8.37
C HIS A 63 -10.38 1.11 9.10
N LEU A 64 -11.34 0.84 10.00
CA LEU A 64 -12.13 1.87 10.68
C LEU A 64 -11.27 3.00 11.30
N ILE A 65 -10.15 2.64 11.93
CA ILE A 65 -9.23 3.59 12.59
C ILE A 65 -8.11 4.09 11.65
N TYR A 66 -7.37 3.19 10.98
CA TYR A 66 -6.16 3.56 10.23
C TYR A 66 -6.39 3.88 8.74
N ARG A 67 -7.50 3.45 8.14
CA ARG A 67 -7.88 3.71 6.74
C ARG A 67 -9.40 3.81 6.57
N PRO A 68 -10.02 4.88 7.12
CA PRO A 68 -11.48 5.03 7.14
C PRO A 68 -12.08 5.38 5.77
N PHE A 69 -11.24 5.72 4.79
CA PHE A 69 -11.68 6.01 3.43
C PHE A 69 -11.06 5.00 2.48
N ASN A 70 -11.93 4.25 1.79
CA ASN A 70 -11.53 3.29 0.79
C ASN A 70 -11.86 3.84 -0.59
N VAL A 71 -10.90 4.56 -1.19
CA VAL A 71 -11.10 5.35 -2.40
C VAL A 71 -10.02 5.03 -3.41
N PHE A 72 -10.37 4.96 -4.69
CA PHE A 72 -9.42 4.68 -5.74
C PHE A 72 -8.29 5.69 -5.82
N PRO A 73 -7.10 5.27 -6.30
CA PRO A 73 -6.05 6.20 -6.69
C PRO A 73 -6.56 7.24 -7.69
N LEU A 74 -5.94 8.42 -7.65
CA LEU A 74 -6.21 9.47 -8.63
C LEU A 74 -5.94 8.97 -10.06
N PRO A 75 -6.62 9.54 -11.07
CA PRO A 75 -6.34 9.22 -12.47
C PRO A 75 -4.87 9.45 -12.82
N ARG A 76 -4.30 8.61 -13.71
CA ARG A 76 -2.88 8.73 -14.10
C ARG A 76 -2.52 10.12 -14.63
N LEU A 77 -3.44 10.76 -15.36
CA LEU A 77 -3.26 12.10 -15.89
C LEU A 77 -3.10 13.16 -14.77
N VAL A 78 -3.68 12.92 -13.60
CA VAL A 78 -3.60 13.82 -12.45
C VAL A 78 -2.31 13.58 -11.66
N ILE A 79 -1.89 12.32 -11.50
CA ILE A 79 -0.63 12.00 -10.82
C ILE A 79 0.57 12.42 -11.69
N ASP A 80 0.45 12.21 -13.00
CA ASP A 80 1.44 12.54 -14.04
C ASP A 80 2.85 12.03 -13.71
N THR A 81 2.95 10.73 -13.41
CA THR A 81 4.21 10.11 -13.00
C THR A 81 5.26 10.19 -14.12
N LYS A 82 6.43 10.77 -13.81
CA LYS A 82 7.56 10.92 -14.74
C LYS A 82 8.79 10.19 -14.21
N PHE A 83 9.56 9.63 -15.13
CA PHE A 83 10.85 9.00 -14.84
C PHE A 83 11.95 9.85 -15.44
N ILE A 84 12.86 10.33 -14.60
CA ILE A 84 13.91 11.27 -15.00
C ILE A 84 15.27 10.61 -14.76
N LEU A 85 16.00 10.33 -15.84
CA LEU A 85 17.29 9.64 -15.80
C LEU A 85 18.45 10.62 -15.65
N TYR A 86 19.25 10.41 -14.62
CA TYR A 86 20.54 11.04 -14.37
C TYR A 86 21.66 10.01 -14.49
N THR A 87 22.75 10.41 -15.13
CA THR A 87 23.99 9.63 -15.21
C THR A 87 25.17 10.57 -15.04
N ARG A 88 26.39 10.04 -14.93
CA ARG A 88 27.61 10.88 -14.92
C ARG A 88 27.77 11.75 -16.17
N LYS A 89 27.15 11.38 -17.30
CA LYS A 89 27.17 12.16 -18.56
C LYS A 89 26.20 13.35 -18.52
N ASN A 90 25.18 13.31 -17.65
CA ASN A 90 24.17 14.34 -17.51
C ASN A 90 23.76 14.51 -16.03
N PRO A 91 24.70 14.95 -15.17
CA PRO A 91 24.46 15.00 -13.71
C PRO A 91 23.48 16.09 -13.30
N ASN A 92 23.32 17.15 -14.11
CA ASN A 92 22.52 18.32 -13.78
C ASN A 92 21.18 18.36 -14.53
N GLU A 93 21.14 17.82 -15.74
CA GLU A 93 19.97 17.82 -16.62
C GLU A 93 19.52 16.38 -16.91
N GLY A 94 18.45 15.97 -16.26
CA GLY A 94 17.92 14.62 -16.40
C GLY A 94 17.19 14.41 -17.73
N HIS A 95 17.30 13.21 -18.29
CA HIS A 95 16.54 12.82 -19.49
C HIS A 95 15.19 12.24 -19.08
N LEU A 96 14.10 12.78 -19.62
CA LEU A 96 12.78 12.19 -19.42
C LEU A 96 12.67 10.88 -20.21
N ILE A 97 12.42 9.78 -19.50
CA ILE A 97 12.19 8.46 -20.07
C ILE A 97 10.75 8.01 -19.82
N ARG A 98 10.19 7.22 -20.75
CA ARG A 98 8.82 6.71 -20.68
C ARG A 98 8.84 5.19 -20.65
N ALA A 99 8.16 4.60 -19.67
CA ALA A 99 8.04 3.15 -19.54
C ALA A 99 7.39 2.49 -20.76
N GLN A 100 6.45 3.18 -21.41
CA GLN A 100 5.74 2.70 -22.60
C GLN A 100 6.55 2.86 -23.91
N SER A 101 7.74 3.46 -23.88
CA SER A 101 8.49 3.78 -25.10
C SER A 101 9.99 3.59 -24.96
N ASP A 102 10.47 2.46 -25.47
CA ASP A 102 11.89 2.12 -25.57
C ASP A 102 12.72 3.18 -26.31
N LYS A 103 12.09 3.92 -27.25
CA LYS A 103 12.75 4.99 -28.00
C LYS A 103 13.34 6.06 -27.08
N THR A 104 12.67 6.37 -25.97
CA THR A 104 13.16 7.38 -25.01
C THR A 104 14.35 6.86 -24.22
N LEU A 105 14.33 5.57 -23.86
CA LEU A 105 15.43 4.92 -23.15
C LEU A 105 16.67 4.79 -24.05
N GLN A 106 16.49 4.35 -25.30
CA GLN A 106 17.58 4.18 -26.28
C GLN A 106 18.25 5.50 -26.66
N LYS A 107 17.51 6.61 -26.70
CA LYS A 107 18.05 7.96 -26.96
C LYS A 107 18.70 8.59 -25.73
N SER A 108 18.55 7.99 -24.55
CA SER A 108 19.10 8.52 -23.30
C SER A 108 20.53 8.02 -23.04
N ASN A 109 21.11 8.43 -21.90
CA ASN A 109 22.42 7.95 -21.46
C ASN A 109 22.34 6.62 -20.68
N PHE A 110 21.19 5.94 -20.70
CA PHE A 110 20.98 4.70 -19.97
C PHE A 110 21.94 3.61 -20.45
N ASP A 111 22.57 2.91 -19.52
CA ASP A 111 23.45 1.79 -19.81
C ASP A 111 23.00 0.56 -19.02
N ALA A 112 22.51 -0.46 -19.73
CA ALA A 112 22.01 -1.70 -19.13
C ALA A 112 23.10 -2.51 -18.40
N LYS A 113 24.39 -2.23 -18.62
CA LYS A 113 25.51 -2.87 -17.91
C LYS A 113 25.74 -2.26 -16.53
N LYS A 114 25.18 -1.07 -16.26
CA LYS A 114 25.32 -0.37 -14.98
C LYS A 114 24.16 -0.68 -14.05
N LYS A 115 24.41 -0.60 -12.74
CA LYS A 115 23.35 -0.71 -11.74
C LYS A 115 22.42 0.50 -11.85
N THR A 116 21.13 0.26 -11.64
CA THR A 116 20.10 1.29 -11.62
C THR A 116 19.61 1.54 -10.20
N LYS A 117 19.48 2.82 -9.82
CA LYS A 117 18.99 3.27 -8.51
C LYS A 117 17.78 4.18 -8.72
N PHE A 118 16.70 3.90 -8.01
CA PHE A 118 15.50 4.75 -8.03
C PHE A 118 15.49 5.67 -6.83
N ILE A 119 15.16 6.94 -7.06
CA ILE A 119 14.87 7.93 -6.02
C ILE A 119 13.41 8.31 -6.16
N ILE A 120 12.60 7.98 -5.17
CA ILE A 120 11.16 8.24 -5.17
C ILE A 120 10.91 9.26 -4.07
N HIS A 121 10.39 10.43 -4.45
CA HIS A 121 10.14 11.49 -3.48
C HIS A 121 8.87 11.22 -2.66
N GLY A 122 8.62 12.05 -1.64
CA GLY A 122 7.61 11.80 -0.62
C GLY A 122 6.48 12.81 -0.60
N PHE A 123 5.89 12.95 0.58
CA PHE A 123 4.80 13.89 0.86
C PHE A 123 5.18 15.33 0.51
N ILE A 124 4.38 16.01 -0.31
CA ILE A 124 4.57 17.41 -0.77
C ILE A 124 5.84 17.65 -1.62
N ASP A 125 6.75 16.68 -1.67
CA ASP A 125 8.00 16.82 -2.38
C ASP A 125 7.81 16.76 -3.90
N THR A 126 8.88 17.21 -4.57
CA THR A 126 9.04 17.21 -6.02
C THR A 126 10.46 16.74 -6.36
N PRO A 127 10.78 16.40 -7.63
CA PRO A 127 12.15 16.13 -8.06
C PRO A 127 13.11 17.32 -7.83
N LEU A 128 12.60 18.52 -7.55
CA LEU A 128 13.41 19.71 -7.31
C LEU A 128 13.82 19.89 -5.84
N SER A 129 13.28 19.09 -4.92
CA SER A 129 13.61 19.12 -3.50
C SER A 129 15.12 18.92 -3.28
N SER A 130 15.69 19.65 -2.31
CA SER A 130 17.15 19.69 -2.08
C SER A 130 17.73 18.31 -1.83
N TRP A 131 17.05 17.50 -1.00
CA TRP A 131 17.49 16.14 -0.67
C TRP A 131 17.56 15.23 -1.91
N VAL A 132 16.66 15.41 -2.89
CA VAL A 132 16.68 14.64 -4.14
C VAL A 132 17.93 14.99 -4.93
N LYS A 133 18.20 16.29 -5.11
CA LYS A 133 19.40 16.79 -5.83
C LYS A 133 20.70 16.36 -5.15
N GLU A 134 20.75 16.43 -3.83
CA GLU A 134 21.88 15.97 -3.03
C GLU A 134 22.10 14.47 -3.17
N MET A 135 21.03 13.68 -3.07
CA MET A 135 21.10 12.23 -3.23
C MET A 135 21.59 11.83 -4.63
N ILE A 136 21.10 12.45 -5.70
CA ILE A 136 21.61 12.21 -7.06
C ILE A 136 23.11 12.46 -7.11
N ARG A 137 23.56 13.62 -6.58
CA ARG A 137 24.97 14.03 -6.60
C ARG A 137 25.85 13.02 -5.86
N GLU A 138 25.48 12.64 -4.65
CA GLU A 138 26.29 11.72 -3.83
C GLU A 138 26.32 10.30 -4.42
N LEU A 139 25.22 9.82 -4.98
CA LEU A 139 25.18 8.52 -5.66
C LEU A 139 26.05 8.51 -6.92
N LEU A 140 26.04 9.57 -7.74
CA LEU A 140 26.89 9.67 -8.94
C LEU A 140 28.39 9.79 -8.60
N LYS A 141 28.72 10.45 -7.48
CA LYS A 141 30.10 10.47 -6.95
C LYS A 141 30.55 9.08 -6.53
N HIS A 142 29.71 8.34 -5.83
CA HIS A 142 30.04 7.02 -5.30
C HIS A 142 30.33 5.99 -6.42
N ALA A 143 29.49 5.93 -7.45
CA ALA A 143 29.67 4.96 -8.54
C ALA A 143 29.01 5.42 -9.85
N ASP A 144 29.38 4.78 -10.95
CA ASP A 144 28.77 5.02 -12.26
C ASP A 144 27.47 4.21 -12.39
N TRP A 145 26.35 4.84 -12.02
CA TRP A 145 25.01 4.24 -11.99
C TRP A 145 24.04 4.98 -12.91
N ASN A 146 22.97 4.28 -13.30
CA ASN A 146 21.76 4.91 -13.82
C ASN A 146 20.91 5.35 -12.63
N ILE A 147 20.71 6.64 -12.41
CA ILE A 147 19.83 7.14 -11.35
C ILE A 147 18.53 7.57 -11.98
N ILE A 148 17.41 7.00 -11.54
CA ILE A 148 16.08 7.36 -12.03
C ILE A 148 15.30 8.02 -10.90
N VAL A 149 15.00 9.30 -11.06
CA VAL A 149 14.09 10.00 -10.16
C VAL A 149 12.66 9.75 -10.63
N VAL A 150 11.80 9.33 -9.71
CA VAL A 150 10.36 9.13 -9.95
C VAL A 150 9.63 10.36 -9.42
N ASP A 151 9.14 11.18 -10.35
CA ASP A 151 8.32 12.33 -10.03
C ASP A 151 6.85 11.95 -10.06
N TRP A 152 6.19 12.00 -8.90
CA TRP A 152 4.75 11.77 -8.74
C TRP A 152 4.07 12.93 -7.99
N ALA A 153 4.59 14.16 -8.14
CA ALA A 153 4.15 15.33 -7.37
C ALA A 153 2.64 15.62 -7.46
N GLY A 154 1.97 15.30 -8.59
CA GLY A 154 0.51 15.44 -8.72
C GLY A 154 -0.27 14.57 -7.70
N GLY A 155 0.33 13.46 -7.28
CA GLY A 155 -0.19 12.56 -6.25
C GLY A 155 0.29 12.87 -4.83
N SER A 156 1.34 13.68 -4.63
CA SER A 156 2.03 13.83 -3.33
C SER A 156 1.38 14.82 -2.35
N LEU A 157 0.42 15.63 -2.82
CA LEU A 157 -0.25 16.65 -2.02
C LEU A 157 -1.17 16.08 -0.91
N PRO A 158 -1.31 16.77 0.23
CA PRO A 158 -2.24 16.41 1.29
C PRO A 158 -3.69 16.64 0.86
N TYR A 159 -4.32 15.60 0.34
CA TYR A 159 -5.76 15.45 0.46
C TYR A 159 -6.05 14.10 1.11
N THR A 160 -6.96 14.11 2.08
CA THR A 160 -7.35 13.01 2.98
C THR A 160 -7.77 11.72 2.27
N LEU A 161 -7.94 11.76 0.95
CA LEU A 161 -8.32 10.65 0.07
C LEU A 161 -7.15 10.00 -0.69
N LYS A 162 -5.89 10.45 -0.50
CA LYS A 162 -4.76 10.02 -1.36
C LYS A 162 -3.84 8.96 -0.74
N ARG A 163 -4.17 8.43 0.45
CA ARG A 163 -3.34 7.44 1.16
C ARG A 163 -4.01 6.07 1.16
N GLN A 164 -3.94 5.36 0.04
CA GLN A 164 -4.01 3.90 0.05
C GLN A 164 -2.57 3.39 0.05
N ARG A 165 -2.04 3.09 1.25
CA ARG A 165 -0.74 2.43 1.37
C ARG A 165 -0.96 0.94 1.08
N ILE A 166 -0.45 0.45 -0.05
CA ILE A 166 -0.29 -0.98 -0.26
C ILE A 166 0.80 -1.42 0.72
N GLN A 167 0.42 -2.20 1.72
CA GLN A 167 1.35 -2.89 2.61
C GLN A 167 1.13 -4.37 2.31
N ASP A 168 2.16 -4.99 1.74
CA ASP A 168 2.26 -6.44 1.54
C ASP A 168 2.36 -7.16 2.89
#